data_AF-G3EPN0-F1
#
_entry.id   AF-G3EPN0-F1
#
_cell.length_a   1.000
_cell.length_b   1.000
_cell.length_c   1.000
_cell.angle_alpha   90.00
_cell.angle_beta   90.00
_cell.angle_gamma   90.00
#
_symmetry.space_group_name_H-M   'P 1'
#
loop_
_entity.id
_entity.type
_entity.pdbx_description
1 polymer ?
#
loop_
_entity_poly.entity_id
_entity_poly.type
_entity_poly.pdbx_seq_one_letter_code
_entity_poly.pdbx_strand_id
1 'polypeptide(L)' 'QFVRFDSDAASQRMEPRAPWVEQEGPEYWEEETQNMKADTQTYRENLRTAL' A
#
# COMPACT_ATOMS: atom_id res chain seq x y z
N GLN A 1 1.90 6.16 -13.17
CA GLN A 1 1.80 5.46 -11.87
C GLN A 1 3.14 4.78 -11.62
N PHE A 2 3.77 5.02 -10.47
CA PHE A 2 5.13 4.55 -10.17
C PHE A 2 5.20 3.52 -9.04
N VAL A 3 4.14 3.44 -8.24
CA VAL A 3 3.94 2.46 -7.18
C VAL A 3 2.50 1.93 -7.23
N ARG A 4 2.28 0.71 -6.74
CA ARG A 4 0.95 0.12 -6.60
C ARG A 4 0.85 -0.61 -5.27
N PHE A 5 -0.30 -0.47 -4.63
CA PHE A 5 -0.76 -1.37 -3.60
C PHE A 5 -1.97 -2.13 -4.13
N ASP A 6 -2.04 -3.42 -3.81
CA ASP A 6 -3.19 -4.26 -4.10
C ASP A 6 -3.68 -4.88 -2.79
N SER A 7 -4.87 -4.46 -2.35
CA SER A 7 -5.46 -4.96 -1.10
C SER A 7 -5.90 -6.42 -1.19
N ASP A 8 -6.10 -6.94 -2.40
CA ASP A 8 -6.58 -8.31 -2.62
C ASP A 8 -5.43 -9.28 -2.90
N ALA A 9 -4.22 -8.77 -3.13
CA ALA A 9 -3.02 -9.59 -3.27
C ALA A 9 -2.65 -10.27 -1.94
N ALA A 10 -2.17 -11.52 -1.99
CA ALA A 10 -1.83 -12.29 -0.78
C ALA A 10 -0.72 -11.65 0.09
N SER A 11 0.21 -10.93 -0.53
CA SER A 11 1.29 -10.24 0.18
C SER A 11 0.87 -8.90 0.76
N GLN A 12 -0.13 -8.24 0.15
CA GLN A 12 -0.56 -6.87 0.44
C GLN A 12 0.65 -5.94 0.66
N ARG A 13 1.53 -5.84 -0.33
CA ARG A 13 2.74 -5.02 -0.28
C ARG A 13 2.68 -3.88 -1.28
N MET A 14 3.42 -2.82 -1.00
CA MET A 14 3.69 -1.78 -1.98
C MET A 14 4.68 -2.32 -3.01
N GLU A 15 4.34 -2.19 -4.30
CA GLU A 15 5.13 -2.68 -5.43
C GLU A 15 5.61 -1.52 -6.31
N PRO A 16 6.91 -1.47 -6.66
CA PRO A 16 7.41 -0.52 -7.65
C PRO A 16 6.86 -0.85 -9.04
N ARG A 17 6.57 0.18 -9.82
CA ARG A 17 6.15 0.12 -11.23
C ARG A 17 7.06 0.92 -12.16
N ALA A 18 8.14 1.47 -11.62
CA ALA A 18 9.15 2.18 -12.39
C ALA A 18 10.54 1.85 -11.83
N PRO A 19 11.54 1.64 -12.70
CA PRO A 19 12.88 1.18 -12.29
C PRO A 19 13.58 2.12 -11.30
N TRP A 20 13.29 3.41 -11.36
CA TRP A 20 13.93 4.38 -10.48
C TRP A 20 13.43 4.30 -9.02
N VAL A 21 12.23 3.74 -8.80
CA VAL A 21 11.64 3.55 -7.46
C VAL A 21 12.22 2.31 -6.79
N GLU A 22 12.66 1.30 -7.55
CA GLU A 22 13.29 0.09 -7.01
C GLU A 22 14.57 0.36 -6.22
N GLN A 23 15.16 1.56 -6.36
CA GLN A 23 16.34 2.00 -5.63
C GLN A 23 16.05 2.36 -4.17
N GLU A 24 14.79 2.53 -3.79
CA GLU A 24 14.39 2.81 -2.41
C GLU A 24 14.68 1.60 -1.50
N GLY A 25 15.12 1.91 -0.28
CA GLY A 25 15.51 0.90 0.71
C GLY A 25 14.33 0.08 1.24
N PRO A 26 14.60 -1.10 1.84
CA PRO A 26 13.56 -1.93 2.43
C PRO A 26 12.74 -1.19 3.49
N GLU A 27 13.33 -0.24 4.22
CA GLU A 27 12.64 0.57 5.23
C GLU A 27 11.53 1.43 4.62
N TYR A 28 11.79 2.06 3.48
CA TYR A 28 10.78 2.83 2.73
C TYR A 28 9.61 1.93 2.31
N TRP A 29 9.94 0.77 1.76
CA TRP A 29 8.92 -0.19 1.29
C TRP A 29 8.10 -0.79 2.43
N GLU A 30 8.71 -1.04 3.59
CA GLU A 30 8.02 -1.50 4.79
C GLU A 30 7.09 -0.42 5.34
N GLU A 31 7.56 0.83 5.46
CA GLU A 31 6.76 1.95 5.94
C GLU A 31 5.54 2.21 5.04
N GLU A 32 5.75 2.33 3.72
CA GLU A 32 4.67 2.55 2.75
C GLU A 32 3.65 1.41 2.75
N THR A 33 4.12 0.17 2.91
CA THR A 33 3.23 -0.99 3.04
C THR A 33 2.37 -0.92 4.30
N GLN A 34 2.94 -0.53 5.44
CA GLN A 34 2.17 -0.40 6.70
C GLN A 34 1.17 0.75 6.62
N ASN A 35 1.57 1.90 6.09
CA ASN A 35 0.69 3.05 5.89
C ASN A 35 -0.51 2.68 5.03
N MET A 36 -0.28 2.03 3.88
CA MET A 36 -1.36 1.68 2.97
C MET A 36 -2.29 0.58 3.52
N LYS A 37 -1.77 -0.32 4.36
CA LYS A 37 -2.61 -1.27 5.11
C LYS A 37 -3.53 -0.56 6.10
N ALA A 38 -3.00 0.40 6.85
CA ALA A 38 -3.78 1.20 7.80
C ALA A 38 -4.87 1.99 7.07
N ASP A 39 -4.50 2.68 5.98
CA ASP A 39 -5.45 3.43 5.15
C ASP A 39 -6.56 2.52 4.61
N THR A 40 -6.22 1.33 4.10
CA THR A 40 -7.19 0.35 3.59
C THR A 40 -8.19 -0.04 4.68
N GLN A 41 -7.74 -0.24 5.92
CA GLN A 41 -8.62 -0.52 7.05
C GLN A 41 -9.53 0.67 7.36
N THR A 42 -8.98 1.89 7.44
CA THR A 42 -9.74 3.11 7.71
C THR A 42 -10.79 3.36 6.62
N TYR A 43 -10.45 3.18 5.34
CA TYR A 43 -11.41 3.30 4.25
C TYR A 43 -12.54 2.27 4.37
N ARG A 44 -12.22 1.02 4.72
CA ARG A 44 -13.23 -0.03 4.93
C ARG A 44 -14.17 0.31 6.09
N GLU A 45 -13.65 0.82 7.20
CA GLU A 45 -14.45 1.25 8.35
C GLU A 45 -15.35 2.43 7.99
N ASN A 46 -14.80 3.44 7.32
CA ASN A 46 -15.57 4.59 6.84
C ASN A 46 -16.69 4.19 5.88
N LEU A 47 -16.41 3.27 4.94
CA LEU A 47 -17.43 2.73 4.04
C LEU A 47 -18.53 1.99 4.82
N ARG A 48 -18.17 1.24 5.86
CA ARG A 48 -19.16 0.58 6.72
C ARG A 48 -20.01 1.58 7.51
N THR A 49 -19.43 2.69 7.97
CA THR A 49 -20.16 3.74 8.68
C THR A 49 -21.05 4.58 7.75
N ALA A 50 -20.67 4.73 6.48
CA ALA A 50 -21.42 5.49 5.49
C ALA A 50 -22.63 4.73 4.90
N LEU A 51 -22.74 3.42 5.17
CA LEU A 51 -23.82 2.52 4.71
C LEU A 51 -24.85 2.28 5.83
#